data_AF-A0A0A9EU01-F1
#
_entry.id   AF-A0A0A9EU01-F1
#
_cell.length_a   1.000
_cell.length_b   1.000
_cell.length_c   1.000
_cell.angle_alpha   90.00
_cell.angle_beta   90.00
_cell.angle_gamma   90.00
#
_symmetry.space_group_name_H-M   'P 1'
#
loop_
_entity.id
_entity.type
_entity.pdbx_description
1 polymer ?
#
loop_
_entity_poly.entity_id
_entity_poly.type
_entity_poly.pdbx_seq_one_letter_code
_entity_poly.pdbx_strand_id
1 'polypeptide(L)' 'METEGYSGSDLRALCEEAAMMPIRELGPQNILTIKANQLRPLKYEDFKNAMTVIRPSLQKSKWDELERWNEEFGSS' A
#
# COMPACT_ATOMS: atom_id res chain seq x y z
N MET A 1 -1.74 9.32 -11.79
CA MET A 1 -0.74 8.29 -11.39
C MET A 1 -1.46 7.18 -10.61
N GLU A 2 -0.95 5.94 -10.55
CA GLU A 2 -1.67 4.83 -9.88
C GLU A 2 -1.78 4.98 -8.35
N THR A 3 -0.82 5.68 -7.74
CA THR A 3 -0.78 5.93 -6.28
C THR A 3 -1.13 7.37 -5.92
N GLU A 4 -1.80 8.08 -6.82
CA GLU A 4 -2.25 9.45 -6.56
C GLU A 4 -3.25 9.47 -5.40
N GLY A 5 -3.03 10.36 -4.43
CA GLY A 5 -3.84 10.48 -3.21
C GLY A 5 -3.42 9.56 -2.07
N TYR A 6 -2.49 8.61 -2.27
CA TYR A 6 -1.95 7.81 -1.17
C TYR A 6 -1.07 8.66 -0.26
N SER A 7 -1.29 8.56 1.04
CA SER A 7 -0.36 9.06 2.05
C SER A 7 0.83 8.12 2.23
N GLY A 8 1.86 8.55 2.96
CA GLY A 8 3.01 7.69 3.30
C GLY A 8 2.61 6.42 4.06
N SER A 9 1.61 6.50 4.95
CA SER A 9 1.07 5.32 5.64
C SER A 9 0.33 4.39 4.69
N ASP A 10 -0.41 4.93 3.71
CA ASP A 10 -1.10 4.10 2.71
C ASP A 10 -0.08 3.37 1.83
N LEU A 11 1.00 4.05 1.41
CA LEU A 11 2.07 3.43 0.63
C LEU A 11 2.81 2.35 1.42
N ARG A 12 3.04 2.57 2.72
CA ARG A 12 3.63 1.54 3.60
C ARG A 12 2.72 0.31 3.66
N ALA A 13 1.43 0.52 3.93
CA ALA A 13 0.45 -0.57 4.00
C ALA A 13 0.33 -1.30 2.64
N LEU A 14 0.38 -0.58 1.52
CA LEU A 14 0.39 -1.14 0.17
C LEU A 14 1.60 -2.06 -0.06
N CYS A 15 2.79 -1.61 0.35
CA CYS A 15 4.02 -2.42 0.26
C CYS A 15 3.96 -3.67 1.15
N GLU A 16 3.45 -3.53 2.38
CA GLU A 16 3.26 -4.67 3.30
C GLU A 16 2.27 -5.68 2.72
N GLU A 17 1.16 -5.22 2.14
CA GLU A 17 0.15 -6.06 1.50
C GLU A 17 0.70 -6.78 0.26
N ALA A 18 1.45 -6.08 -0.60
CA ALA A 18 2.11 -6.68 -1.77
C ALA A 18 3.15 -7.73 -1.34
N ALA A 19 3.92 -7.46 -0.28
CA ALA A 19 4.92 -8.37 0.28
C ALA A 19 4.33 -9.72 0.76
N MET A 20 3.05 -9.73 1.15
CA MET A 20 2.37 -10.94 1.60
C MET A 20 1.85 -11.82 0.46
N MET A 21 1.76 -11.31 -0.78
CA MET A 21 1.22 -12.07 -1.91
C MET A 21 2.01 -13.36 -2.21
N PRO A 22 3.35 -13.33 -2.33
CA PRO A 22 4.13 -14.56 -2.52
C PRO A 22 3.93 -15.59 -1.40
N ILE A 23 3.69 -15.13 -0.17
CA ILE A 23 3.49 -16.00 1.00
C ILE A 23 2.14 -16.70 0.93
N ARG A 24 1.08 -15.97 0.54
CA ARG A 24 -0.29 -16.50 0.44
C ARG A 24 -0.44 -17.58 -0.65
N GLU A 25 0.39 -17.54 -1.69
CA GLU A 25 0.40 -18.52 -2.78
C GLU A 25 0.95 -19.90 -2.39
N LEU A 26 1.71 -20.00 -1.30
CA LEU A 26 2.38 -21.24 -0.89
C LEU A 26 1.39 -22.32 -0.43
N GLY A 27 0.23 -21.93 0.09
CA GLY A 27 -0.70 -22.83 0.74
C GLY A 27 -0.21 -23.36 2.10
N PRO A 28 -1.08 -24.07 2.86
CA PRO A 28 -0.85 -24.35 4.29
C PRO A 28 0.33 -25.27 4.58
N GLN A 29 0.70 -26.15 3.66
CA GLN A 29 1.76 -27.13 3.88
C GLN A 29 3.14 -26.56 3.53
N ASN A 30 3.26 -25.80 2.44
CA ASN A 30 4.55 -25.28 2.00
C ASN A 30 5.00 -24.09 2.86
N ILE A 31 4.07 -23.30 3.40
CA ILE A 31 4.41 -22.14 4.26
C ILE A 31 5.19 -22.54 5.52
N LEU A 32 5.00 -23.78 6.02
CA LEU A 32 5.68 -24.28 7.22
C LEU A 32 7.13 -24.72 6.98
N THR A 33 7.49 -25.01 5.72
CA THR A 33 8.76 -25.67 5.38
C THR A 33 9.63 -24.89 4.40
N ILE A 34 9.06 -23.87 3.75
CA ILE A 34 9.78 -23.06 2.77
C ILE A 34 10.97 -22.32 3.39
N LYS A 35 12.06 -22.22 2.63
CA LYS A 35 13.19 -21.33 2.95
C LYS A 35 12.95 -19.96 2.33
N ALA A 36 13.40 -18.90 2.99
CA ALA A 36 13.21 -17.53 2.50
C ALA A 36 13.71 -17.31 1.05
N ASN A 37 14.79 -17.97 0.65
CA ASN A 37 15.35 -17.87 -0.71
C ASN A 37 14.56 -18.64 -1.79
N GLN A 38 13.54 -19.43 -1.40
CA GLN A 38 12.63 -20.12 -2.30
C GLN A 38 11.35 -19.33 -2.55
N LEU A 39 11.12 -18.24 -1.80
CA LEU A 39 10.02 -17.33 -2.07
C LEU A 39 10.25 -16.65 -3.42
N ARG A 40 9.20 -16.55 -4.25
CA ARG A 40 9.34 -15.81 -5.50
C ARG A 40 9.59 -14.32 -5.20
N PRO A 41 10.35 -13.61 -6.05
CA PRO A 41 10.46 -12.16 -5.96
C PRO A 41 9.11 -11.48 -6.12
N LEU A 42 9.00 -10.26 -5.59
CA LEU A 42 7.85 -9.40 -5.86
C LEU A 42 7.77 -9.03 -7.34
N LYS A 43 6.54 -8.99 -7.82
CA LYS A 43 6.19 -8.56 -9.18
C LYS A 43 5.27 -7.36 -9.07
N TYR A 44 5.24 -6.54 -10.11
CA TYR A 44 4.34 -5.40 -10.17
C TYR A 44 2.86 -5.79 -10.04
N GLU A 45 2.48 -6.99 -10.48
CA GLU A 45 1.13 -7.52 -10.29
C GLU A 45 0.73 -7.66 -8.81
N ASP A 46 1.68 -7.92 -7.91
CA ASP A 46 1.42 -7.97 -6.46
C ASP A 46 0.95 -6.62 -5.95
N PHE A 47 1.55 -5.54 -6.46
CA PHE A 47 1.15 -4.17 -6.13
C PHE A 47 -0.21 -3.83 -6.71
N LYS A 48 -0.52 -4.21 -7.96
CA LYS A 48 -1.86 -4.01 -8.52
C LYS A 48 -2.94 -4.71 -7.72
N ASN A 49 -2.67 -5.94 -7.32
CA ASN A 49 -3.60 -6.69 -6.48
C ASN A 49 -3.69 -6.08 -5.07
N ALA A 50 -2.57 -5.67 -4.47
CA ALA A 50 -2.56 -4.98 -3.18
C ALA A 50 -3.34 -3.66 -3.22
N MET A 51 -3.29 -2.91 -4.33
CA MET A 51 -4.10 -1.69 -4.53
C MET A 51 -5.60 -1.99 -4.53
N THR A 52 -6.05 -3.23 -4.77
CA THR A 52 -7.47 -3.57 -4.65
C THR A 52 -7.97 -3.56 -3.20
N VAL A 53 -7.07 -3.83 -2.26
CA VAL A 53 -7.31 -3.95 -0.82
C VAL A 53 -6.97 -2.64 -0.11
N ILE A 54 -5.79 -2.09 -0.39
CA ILE A 54 -5.31 -0.84 0.20
C ILE A 54 -5.73 0.32 -0.69
N ARG A 55 -6.51 1.25 -0.13
CA ARG A 55 -6.98 2.46 -0.82
C ARG A 55 -6.41 3.71 -0.13
N PRO A 56 -6.35 4.85 -0.81
CA PRO A 56 -6.05 6.14 -0.17
C PRO A 56 -6.92 6.33 1.07
N SER A 57 -6.31 6.62 2.21
CA SER A 57 -7.05 6.83 3.46
C SER A 57 -7.68 8.22 3.53
N LEU A 58 -7.09 9.19 2.84
CA LEU A 58 -7.56 10.57 2.86
C LEU A 58 -8.45 10.86 1.64
N GLN A 59 -9.67 11.32 1.93
CA GLN A 59 -10.61 11.76 0.90
C GLN A 59 -10.19 13.13 0.34
N LYS A 60 -10.43 13.34 -0.95
CA LYS A 60 -10.11 14.60 -1.63
C LYS A 60 -10.76 15.82 -0.96
N SER A 61 -12.01 15.70 -0.50
CA SER A 61 -12.71 16.79 0.20
C SER A 61 -11.99 17.25 1.48
N LYS A 62 -11.39 16.31 2.23
CA LYS A 62 -10.60 16.63 3.42
C LYS A 62 -9.27 17.27 3.07
N TRP A 63 -8.65 16.85 1.97
CA TRP A 63 -7.46 17.53 1.44
C TRP A 63 -7.75 19.00 1.14
N ASP A 64 -8.84 19.28 0.43
CA ASP A 64 -9.21 20.65 0.07
C ASP A 64 -9.50 21.53 1.30
N GLU A 65 -10.05 20.93 2.37
CA GLU A 65 -10.27 21.63 3.65
C GLU A 65 -8.96 21.98 4.36
N LEU A 66 -8.01 21.03 4.40
CA LEU A 66 -6.69 21.25 4.99
C LEU A 66 -5.89 22.29 4.20
N GLU A 67 -6.01 22.28 2.87
CA GLU A 67 -5.33 23.24 2.00
C GLU A 67 -5.87 24.66 2.23
N ARG A 68 -7.19 24.84 2.26
CA ARG A 68 -7.82 26.13 2.61
C ARG A 68 -7.40 26.61 4.00
N TRP A 69 -7.38 25.72 4.98
CA TRP A 69 -6.93 26.07 6.33
C TRP A 69 -5.46 26.52 6.34
N ASN A 70 -4.60 25.85 5.57
CA ASN A 70 -3.20 26.24 5.45
C ASN A 70 -3.00 27.57 4.70
N GLU A 71 -3.85 27.89 3.73
CA GLU A 71 -3.84 29.22 3.09
C GLU A 71 -4.22 30.34 4.07
N GLU A 72 -5.20 30.10 4.95
CA GLU A 72 -5.69 31.10 5.90
C GLU A 72 -4.80 31.26 7.14
N PHE A 73 -4.22 30.17 7.64
CA PHE A 73 -3.55 30.13 8.95
C PHE A 73 -2.16 29.49 8.93
N GLY A 74 -1.70 28.99 7.78
CA GLY A 74 -0.41 28.32 7.65
C GLY A 74 0.77 29.27 7.86
N SER A 75 1.87 28.72 8.36
CA SER A 75 3.12 29.46 8.51
C SER A 75 3.90 29.40 7.20
N SER A 76 4.43 30.55 6.78
CA SER A 76 5.40 30.69 5.67
C SER A 76 6.80 30.24 6.07
#